data_AF-A0A9E6JTM2-F1
#
_entry.id   AF-A0A9E6JTM2-F1
#
_cell.length_a   1.000
_cell.length_b   1.000
_cell.length_c   1.000
_cell.angle_alpha   90.00
_cell.angle_beta   90.00
_cell.angle_gamma   90.00
#
_symmetry.space_group_name_H-M   'P 1'
#
loop_
_entity.id
_entity.type
_entity.pdbx_description
1 polymer ?
#
loop_
_entity_poly.entity_id
_entity_poly.type
_entity_poly.pdbx_seq_one_letter_code
_entity_poly.pdbx_strand_id
1 'polypeptide(L)'
;METKKTFQIARSIVYTLLAFLFSLFTFHSFSQGVAINTTGNEANTSALLDVNSTVSPYQGMLMPRLTTTNRDLINSPATGLMIFNTDCKEMQFYDGTAWISVSTLALPFVTEGSGATETQITANWNASSGAIGYYLDVATDNAFTGILSNYDNLNVSNVTTYNVTGLTCGTSYYYRVKAYNTCGTSSNSSTITYPTNPFICGSSTVNDIDGNTYNTVLLGTQCWLKENMRTTKYPDNTAIAKGDAAAGDTDWGIDHAWYSCPPNTGNTAEDCAAAASLGLLYQWSAVMHSSTTDGAQGICPSGWHVPTDAEWCTMENTVEAGTDASCSTTGWRGINTGSKMAADVAAQSWTSGNLRSGTGFNNTSGLKLGPSGMRHTNGNYYSRSDGAEMWTSTVNVANPWMREVNNTITQVNRSTIIKAMGFSVRCLKDN
;
A
#
# COMPACT_ATOMS: atom_id res chain seq x y z
N MET A 1 39.83 -43.40 108.08
CA MET A 1 40.20 -42.22 107.27
C MET A 1 40.36 -42.55 105.79
N GLU A 2 40.45 -43.83 105.39
CA GLU A 2 40.62 -44.26 103.99
C GLU A 2 39.36 -44.16 103.12
N THR A 3 38.16 -44.46 103.64
CA THR A 3 36.92 -44.53 102.84
C THR A 3 36.43 -43.20 102.26
N LYS A 4 36.77 -42.04 102.86
CA LYS A 4 36.40 -40.72 102.31
C LYS A 4 37.29 -40.30 101.13
N LYS A 5 38.56 -40.71 101.10
CA LYS A 5 39.48 -40.41 99.97
C LYS A 5 39.09 -41.20 98.72
N THR A 6 38.68 -42.45 98.86
CA THR A 6 38.26 -43.31 97.74
C THR A 6 37.00 -42.80 97.03
N PHE A 7 36.04 -42.26 97.79
CA PHE A 7 34.79 -41.72 97.23
C PHE A 7 34.99 -40.39 96.48
N GLN A 8 35.91 -39.54 96.94
CA GLN A 8 36.26 -38.28 96.27
C GLN A 8 37.00 -38.50 94.95
N ILE A 9 37.90 -39.50 94.91
CA ILE A 9 38.65 -39.88 93.71
C ILE A 9 37.70 -40.48 92.64
N ALA A 10 36.76 -41.36 93.04
CA ALA A 10 35.78 -41.94 92.12
C ALA A 10 34.87 -40.88 91.47
N ARG A 11 34.43 -39.87 92.25
CA ARG A 11 33.61 -38.76 91.74
C ARG A 11 34.38 -37.89 90.76
N SER A 12 35.64 -37.59 91.05
CA SER A 12 36.52 -36.83 90.14
C SER A 12 36.76 -37.58 88.84
N ILE A 13 36.98 -38.91 88.89
CA ILE A 13 37.16 -39.75 87.70
C ILE A 13 35.89 -39.79 86.85
N VAL A 14 34.70 -39.90 87.44
CA VAL A 14 33.42 -39.90 86.72
C VAL A 14 33.16 -38.56 86.02
N TYR A 15 33.42 -37.42 86.68
CA TYR A 15 33.28 -36.11 86.03
C TYR A 15 34.33 -35.89 84.93
N THR A 16 35.54 -36.40 85.11
CA THR A 16 36.60 -36.31 84.09
C THR A 16 36.27 -37.21 82.88
N LEU A 17 35.70 -38.41 83.10
CA LEU A 17 35.20 -39.29 82.05
C LEU A 17 33.98 -38.71 81.33
N LEU A 18 33.03 -38.10 82.04
CA LEU A 18 31.87 -37.43 81.43
C LEU A 18 32.29 -36.19 80.61
N ALA A 19 33.25 -35.40 81.10
CA ALA A 19 33.80 -34.28 80.34
C ALA A 19 34.59 -34.74 79.11
N PHE A 20 35.34 -35.86 79.22
CA PHE A 20 36.03 -36.47 78.09
C PHE A 20 35.05 -37.06 77.06
N LEU A 21 33.97 -37.70 77.51
CA LEU A 21 32.89 -38.23 76.66
C LEU A 21 32.15 -37.10 75.92
N PHE A 22 31.96 -35.93 76.56
CA PHE A 22 31.38 -34.75 75.92
C PHE A 22 32.34 -34.08 74.92
N SER A 23 33.66 -34.21 75.13
CA SER A 23 34.68 -33.70 74.19
C SER A 23 34.95 -34.59 72.97
N LEU A 24 34.52 -35.86 73.01
CA LEU A 24 34.67 -36.84 71.92
C LEU A 24 33.56 -36.76 70.85
N PHE A 25 32.51 -35.96 71.06
CA PHE A 25 31.50 -35.66 70.05
C PHE A 25 31.86 -34.39 69.27
N THR A 26 32.94 -34.43 68.50
CA THR A 26 33.12 -33.48 67.39
C THR A 26 32.20 -33.91 66.25
N PHE A 27 30.95 -33.45 66.27
CA PHE A 27 30.06 -33.57 65.11
C PHE A 27 30.66 -32.78 63.95
N HIS A 28 31.34 -33.49 63.05
CA HIS A 28 31.68 -32.94 61.74
C HIS A 28 30.42 -32.99 60.88
N SER A 29 29.54 -32.02 61.07
CA SER A 29 28.42 -31.82 60.15
C SER A 29 28.98 -31.17 58.88
N PHE A 30 29.32 -31.98 57.87
CA PHE A 30 29.46 -31.46 56.52
C PHE A 30 28.05 -31.03 56.07
N SER A 31 27.86 -29.73 55.83
CA SER A 31 26.64 -29.27 55.17
C SER A 31 26.55 -29.96 53.80
N GLN A 32 25.56 -30.82 53.63
CA GLN A 32 25.25 -31.51 52.39
C GLN A 32 24.19 -30.67 51.66
N GLY A 33 24.64 -29.66 50.91
CA GLY A 33 23.76 -28.75 50.18
C GLY A 33 22.88 -27.84 51.06
N VAL A 34 22.20 -26.89 50.43
CA VAL A 34 21.19 -26.02 51.04
C VAL A 34 19.86 -26.27 50.34
N ALA A 35 18.86 -26.71 51.10
CA ALA A 35 17.50 -26.82 50.61
C ALA A 35 16.68 -25.59 51.04
N ILE A 36 15.97 -24.97 50.10
CA ILE A 36 15.00 -23.91 50.35
C ILE A 36 13.63 -24.43 49.91
N ASN A 37 12.86 -24.93 50.88
CA ASN A 37 11.52 -25.47 50.64
C ASN A 37 10.65 -25.33 51.90
N THR A 38 9.35 -25.57 51.74
CA THR A 38 8.37 -25.51 52.83
C THR A 38 8.08 -26.88 53.46
N THR A 39 8.68 -27.95 52.94
CA THR A 39 8.40 -29.35 53.35
C THR A 39 9.44 -29.92 54.31
N GLY A 40 10.57 -29.24 54.50
CA GLY A 40 11.68 -29.71 55.33
C GLY A 40 12.52 -30.81 54.69
N ASN A 41 12.37 -31.04 53.37
CA ASN A 41 13.17 -32.04 52.67
C ASN A 41 14.63 -31.61 52.56
N GLU A 42 15.54 -32.56 52.71
CA GLU A 42 16.97 -32.38 52.42
C GLU A 42 17.19 -32.05 50.94
N ALA A 43 18.29 -31.36 50.64
CA ALA A 43 18.68 -31.07 49.26
C ALA A 43 19.00 -32.38 48.52
N ASN A 44 18.70 -32.44 47.22
CA ASN A 44 19.13 -33.54 46.39
C ASN A 44 20.67 -33.73 46.49
N THR A 45 21.15 -34.97 46.54
CA THR A 45 22.58 -35.28 46.70
C THR A 45 23.47 -34.76 45.55
N SER A 46 22.87 -34.41 44.41
CA SER A 46 23.56 -33.79 43.28
C SER A 46 23.52 -32.25 43.26
N ALA A 47 22.86 -31.61 44.22
CA ALA A 47 22.65 -30.16 44.26
C ALA A 47 23.28 -29.50 45.49
N LEU A 48 24.06 -28.44 45.26
CA LEU A 48 24.51 -27.55 46.36
C LEU A 48 23.42 -26.58 46.82
N LEU A 49 22.50 -26.21 45.92
CA LEU A 49 21.31 -25.42 46.21
C LEU A 49 20.10 -26.10 45.55
N ASP A 50 19.12 -26.48 46.36
CA ASP A 50 17.87 -27.11 45.92
C ASP A 50 16.69 -26.25 46.37
N VAL A 51 15.98 -25.64 45.41
CA VAL A 51 14.81 -24.79 45.67
C VAL A 51 13.58 -25.52 45.18
N ASN A 52 12.68 -25.88 46.10
CA ASN A 52 11.50 -26.66 45.78
C ASN A 52 10.23 -26.09 46.42
N SER A 53 9.16 -26.02 45.65
CA SER A 53 7.84 -25.57 46.11
C SER A 53 6.75 -26.46 45.51
N THR A 54 6.29 -27.43 46.31
CA THR A 54 5.29 -28.42 45.88
C THR A 54 3.92 -28.25 46.54
N VAL A 55 3.75 -27.23 47.39
CA VAL A 55 2.51 -26.98 48.14
C VAL A 55 2.12 -25.51 48.06
N SER A 56 0.82 -25.25 48.00
CA SER A 56 0.26 -23.90 47.91
C SER A 56 0.49 -23.09 49.21
N PRO A 57 0.85 -21.79 49.13
CA PRO A 57 1.11 -21.04 47.90
C PRO A 57 2.44 -21.45 47.28
N TYR A 58 2.43 -21.73 45.97
CA TYR A 58 3.65 -22.04 45.23
C TYR A 58 4.56 -20.81 45.18
N GLN A 59 5.85 -20.99 45.43
CA GLN A 59 6.87 -19.94 45.45
C GLN A 59 7.97 -20.25 44.41
N GLY A 60 8.61 -19.21 43.89
CA GLY A 60 9.73 -19.32 42.95
C GLY A 60 10.97 -18.59 43.43
N MET A 61 12.03 -18.63 42.62
CA MET A 61 13.28 -17.90 42.87
C MET A 61 13.30 -16.60 42.08
N LEU A 62 13.46 -15.46 42.77
CA LEU A 62 13.79 -14.19 42.12
C LEU A 62 15.31 -14.08 41.95
N MET A 63 15.79 -14.15 40.72
CA MET A 63 17.18 -13.83 40.40
C MET A 63 17.44 -12.30 40.46
N PRO A 64 18.69 -11.84 40.62
CA PRO A 64 19.00 -10.40 40.59
C PRO A 64 18.47 -9.75 39.32
N ARG A 65 17.69 -8.68 39.47
CA ARG A 65 17.07 -7.93 38.37
C ARG A 65 17.85 -6.66 38.13
N LEU A 66 18.41 -6.50 36.94
CA LEU A 66 19.23 -5.34 36.57
C LEU A 66 18.76 -4.79 35.23
N THR A 67 18.85 -3.47 35.07
CA THR A 67 18.85 -2.88 33.72
C THR A 67 20.15 -3.27 33.01
N THR A 68 20.19 -3.15 31.70
CA THR A 68 21.37 -3.35 30.86
C THR A 68 22.54 -2.52 31.38
N THR A 69 22.29 -1.24 31.68
CA THR A 69 23.29 -0.32 32.26
C THR A 69 23.83 -0.83 33.59
N ASN A 70 22.96 -1.29 34.50
CA ASN A 70 23.41 -1.75 35.83
C ASN A 70 24.15 -3.09 35.75
N ARG A 71 23.73 -3.97 34.82
CA ARG A 71 24.41 -5.24 34.55
C ARG A 71 25.83 -5.01 34.02
N ASP A 72 26.01 -4.04 33.13
CA ASP A 72 27.32 -3.74 32.52
C ASP A 72 28.29 -3.04 33.49
N LEU A 73 27.80 -2.56 34.63
CA LEU A 73 28.63 -2.05 35.74
C LEU A 73 29.14 -3.16 36.68
N ILE A 74 28.78 -4.43 36.46
CA ILE A 74 29.35 -5.54 37.22
C ILE A 74 30.82 -5.69 36.81
N ASN A 75 31.74 -5.34 37.71
CA ASN A 75 33.17 -5.49 37.47
C ASN A 75 33.58 -6.97 37.50
N SER A 76 34.24 -7.44 36.45
CA SER A 76 34.78 -8.81 36.33
C SER A 76 33.74 -9.91 36.68
N PRO A 77 32.60 -9.99 35.95
CA PRO A 77 31.57 -10.98 36.23
C PRO A 77 32.12 -12.40 36.10
N ALA A 78 31.72 -13.28 37.02
CA ALA A 78 32.11 -14.69 36.98
C ALA A 78 31.37 -15.44 35.86
N THR A 79 32.04 -16.39 35.19
CA THR A 79 31.40 -17.30 34.25
C THR A 79 30.25 -18.05 34.93
N GLY A 80 29.08 -18.06 34.30
CA GLY A 80 27.85 -18.63 34.83
C GLY A 80 27.03 -17.71 35.73
N LEU A 81 27.46 -16.45 35.97
CA LEU A 81 26.67 -15.48 36.73
C LEU A 81 25.34 -15.21 36.02
N MET A 82 24.21 -15.44 36.69
CA MET A 82 22.86 -15.30 36.14
C MET A 82 22.15 -14.05 36.68
N ILE A 83 21.46 -13.33 35.81
CA ILE A 83 20.62 -12.17 36.13
C ILE A 83 19.35 -12.18 35.26
N PHE A 84 18.34 -11.41 35.66
CA PHE A 84 17.21 -11.06 34.80
C PHE A 84 17.40 -9.63 34.32
N ASN A 85 17.57 -9.44 33.01
CA ASN A 85 17.67 -8.12 32.42
C ASN A 85 16.28 -7.52 32.27
N THR A 86 16.00 -6.43 32.99
CA THR A 86 14.68 -5.81 33.01
C THR A 86 14.35 -5.02 31.74
N ASP A 87 15.35 -4.61 30.97
CA ASP A 87 15.14 -3.83 29.74
C ASP A 87 14.64 -4.74 28.61
N CYS A 88 15.25 -5.91 28.43
CA CYS A 88 14.81 -6.89 27.43
C CYS A 88 13.91 -8.00 27.97
N LYS A 89 13.68 -8.05 29.29
CA LYS A 89 12.81 -9.03 29.97
C LYS A 89 13.28 -10.48 29.77
N GLU A 90 14.59 -10.67 29.72
CA GLU A 90 15.24 -11.96 29.45
C GLU A 90 16.15 -12.37 30.62
N MET A 91 16.21 -13.68 30.89
CA MET A 91 17.27 -14.25 31.72
C MET A 91 18.57 -14.22 30.93
N GLN A 92 19.64 -13.74 31.55
CA GLN A 92 20.98 -13.70 30.96
C GLN A 92 21.99 -14.37 31.88
N PHE A 93 23.01 -14.97 31.28
CA PHE A 93 24.19 -15.44 32.00
C PHE A 93 25.47 -14.88 31.37
N TYR A 94 26.51 -14.71 32.16
CA TYR A 94 27.82 -14.33 31.65
C TYR A 94 28.60 -15.58 31.21
N ASP A 95 28.98 -15.70 29.95
CA ASP A 95 29.67 -16.90 29.41
C ASP A 95 31.19 -16.92 29.65
N GLY A 96 31.73 -15.86 30.27
CA GLY A 96 33.16 -15.62 30.42
C GLY A 96 33.67 -14.46 29.55
N THR A 97 32.93 -14.10 28.51
CA THR A 97 33.26 -13.03 27.56
C THR A 97 32.15 -12.00 27.40
N ALA A 98 30.89 -12.42 27.40
CA ALA A 98 29.73 -11.56 27.20
C ALA A 98 28.52 -12.06 27.99
N TRP A 99 27.54 -11.17 28.14
CA TRP A 99 26.21 -11.52 28.64
C TRP A 99 25.38 -12.13 27.51
N ILE A 100 24.94 -13.37 27.70
CA ILE A 100 24.16 -14.15 26.74
C ILE A 100 22.75 -14.34 27.26
N SER A 101 21.75 -14.07 26.42
CA SER A 101 20.35 -14.39 26.74
C SER A 101 20.10 -15.89 26.65
N VAL A 102 19.48 -16.46 27.68
CA VAL A 102 19.17 -17.89 27.78
C VAL A 102 18.07 -18.31 26.80
N SER A 103 17.22 -17.36 26.41
CA SER A 103 16.18 -17.56 25.39
C SER A 103 16.37 -16.58 24.24
N THR A 104 16.16 -17.03 23.01
CA THR A 104 16.05 -16.14 21.86
C THR A 104 14.71 -15.41 21.88
N LEU A 105 14.70 -14.16 21.45
CA LEU A 105 13.47 -13.39 21.27
C LEU A 105 12.45 -14.16 20.42
N ALA A 106 11.19 -14.20 20.85
CA ALA A 106 10.13 -14.95 20.19
C ALA A 106 9.98 -14.48 18.73
N LEU A 107 10.06 -15.42 17.78
CA LEU A 107 9.84 -15.11 16.37
C LEU A 107 8.39 -14.66 16.13
N PRO A 108 8.16 -13.68 15.24
CA PRO A 108 6.81 -13.27 14.88
C PRO A 108 6.05 -14.41 14.21
N PHE A 109 4.77 -14.56 14.57
CA PHE A 109 3.84 -15.43 13.84
C PHE A 109 3.14 -14.59 12.76
N VAL A 110 3.57 -14.74 11.51
CA VAL A 110 2.93 -14.07 10.36
C VAL A 110 1.58 -14.70 10.03
N THR A 111 0.62 -13.88 9.64
CA THR A 111 -0.73 -14.28 9.23
C THR A 111 -0.97 -13.91 7.78
N GLU A 112 -2.11 -14.30 7.21
CA GLU A 112 -2.42 -13.96 5.82
C GLU A 112 -2.37 -12.44 5.57
N GLY A 113 -1.82 -12.04 4.41
CA GLY A 113 -1.88 -10.65 3.98
C GLY A 113 -3.32 -10.17 3.79
N SER A 114 -3.50 -8.86 3.71
CA SER A 114 -4.82 -8.26 3.49
C SER A 114 -4.71 -6.95 2.70
N GLY A 115 -5.82 -6.23 2.52
CA GLY A 115 -5.78 -4.85 2.01
C GLY A 115 -5.21 -4.68 0.60
N ALA A 116 -5.21 -5.74 -0.22
CA ALA A 116 -4.69 -5.68 -1.58
C ALA A 116 -5.42 -4.62 -2.41
N THR A 117 -4.63 -3.80 -3.07
CA THR A 117 -5.03 -2.97 -4.22
C THR A 117 -4.13 -3.33 -5.39
N GLU A 118 -4.22 -2.60 -6.50
CA GLU A 118 -3.30 -2.80 -7.63
C GLU A 118 -1.84 -2.47 -7.26
N THR A 119 -1.59 -1.60 -6.29
CA THR A 119 -0.23 -1.13 -5.98
C THR A 119 0.16 -1.28 -4.52
N GLN A 120 -0.61 -2.03 -3.74
CA GLN A 120 -0.34 -2.22 -2.31
C GLN A 120 -0.88 -3.54 -1.78
N ILE A 121 -0.26 -4.03 -0.69
CA ILE A 121 -0.78 -5.10 0.18
C ILE A 121 -0.51 -4.71 1.64
N THR A 122 -1.21 -5.32 2.57
CA THR A 122 -0.96 -5.21 4.01
C THR A 122 -0.33 -6.49 4.53
N ALA A 123 0.89 -6.39 5.07
CA ALA A 123 1.57 -7.48 5.77
C ALA A 123 1.05 -7.58 7.22
N ASN A 124 0.78 -8.79 7.73
CA ASN A 124 0.17 -9.02 9.04
C ASN A 124 0.95 -10.05 9.87
N TRP A 125 1.05 -9.81 11.18
CA TRP A 125 1.66 -10.75 12.14
C TRP A 125 1.13 -10.54 13.56
N ASN A 126 1.36 -11.50 14.44
CA ASN A 126 1.04 -11.39 15.86
C ASN A 126 2.20 -10.79 16.67
N ALA A 127 1.88 -10.18 17.80
CA ALA A 127 2.89 -9.63 18.70
C ALA A 127 3.80 -10.74 19.29
N SER A 128 5.10 -10.55 19.18
CA SER A 128 6.13 -11.39 19.80
C SER A 128 6.35 -10.98 21.25
N SER A 129 6.38 -11.96 22.17
CA SER A 129 6.73 -11.71 23.56
C SER A 129 8.15 -11.14 23.66
N GLY A 130 8.32 -10.05 24.41
CA GLY A 130 9.60 -9.37 24.62
C GLY A 130 10.04 -8.43 23.49
N ALA A 131 9.28 -8.34 22.39
CA ALA A 131 9.60 -7.45 21.27
C ALA A 131 9.27 -5.99 21.60
N ILE A 132 10.12 -5.07 21.14
CA ILE A 132 9.88 -3.61 21.16
C ILE A 132 9.66 -3.06 19.74
N GLY A 133 9.80 -3.90 18.72
CA GLY A 133 9.54 -3.56 17.33
C GLY A 133 9.86 -4.72 16.38
N TYR A 134 9.70 -4.46 15.08
CA TYR A 134 9.88 -5.45 14.04
C TYR A 134 10.67 -4.89 12.85
N TYR A 135 11.37 -5.78 12.15
CA TYR A 135 11.87 -5.50 10.79
C TYR A 135 11.09 -6.32 9.77
N LEU A 136 10.79 -5.70 8.63
CA LEU A 136 10.03 -6.27 7.52
C LEU A 136 10.94 -6.43 6.29
N ASP A 137 10.93 -7.63 5.71
CA ASP A 137 11.46 -7.89 4.37
C ASP A 137 10.30 -8.10 3.38
N VAL A 138 10.35 -7.50 2.19
CA VAL A 138 9.42 -7.79 1.08
C VAL A 138 10.19 -8.07 -0.21
N ALA A 139 9.85 -9.15 -0.92
CA ALA A 139 10.53 -9.60 -2.12
C ALA A 139 9.57 -10.06 -3.22
N THR A 140 10.07 -10.16 -4.45
CA THR A 140 9.36 -10.72 -5.60
C THR A 140 9.45 -12.24 -5.70
N ASP A 141 10.25 -12.87 -4.84
CA ASP A 141 10.48 -14.32 -4.82
C ASP A 141 10.60 -14.87 -3.39
N ASN A 142 10.25 -16.15 -3.23
CA ASN A 142 10.28 -16.82 -1.93
C ASN A 142 11.68 -17.00 -1.33
N ALA A 143 12.73 -16.93 -2.15
CA ALA A 143 14.11 -17.04 -1.68
C ALA A 143 14.66 -15.68 -1.20
N PHE A 144 13.89 -14.59 -1.33
CA PHE A 144 14.30 -13.23 -1.00
C PHE A 144 15.59 -12.83 -1.74
N THR A 145 15.69 -13.19 -3.02
CA THR A 145 16.81 -12.78 -3.90
C THR A 145 16.52 -11.45 -4.61
N GLY A 146 15.24 -11.14 -4.86
CA GLY A 146 14.72 -9.87 -5.36
C GLY A 146 13.99 -9.10 -4.27
N ILE A 147 14.68 -8.78 -3.17
CA ILE A 147 14.14 -7.90 -2.12
C ILE A 147 13.93 -6.50 -2.70
N LEU A 148 12.78 -5.91 -2.41
CA LEU A 148 12.49 -4.52 -2.77
C LEU A 148 13.34 -3.59 -1.91
N SER A 149 14.06 -2.66 -2.52
CA SER A 149 15.06 -1.82 -1.82
C SER A 149 14.51 -1.03 -0.63
N ASN A 150 13.23 -0.63 -0.67
CA ASN A 150 12.56 0.09 0.43
C ASN A 150 12.09 -0.82 1.57
N TYR A 151 12.20 -2.13 1.37
CA TYR A 151 11.71 -3.18 2.25
C TYR A 151 12.80 -4.22 2.51
N ASP A 152 14.08 -3.84 2.51
CA ASP A 152 15.19 -4.67 2.95
C ASP A 152 15.48 -4.37 4.42
N ASN A 153 15.08 -5.29 5.31
CA ASN A 153 15.21 -5.14 6.76
C ASN A 153 14.66 -3.79 7.26
N LEU A 154 13.48 -3.40 6.78
CA LEU A 154 12.84 -2.13 7.10
C LEU A 154 12.36 -2.13 8.56
N ASN A 155 12.81 -1.18 9.38
CA ASN A 155 12.27 -1.02 10.73
C ASN A 155 10.86 -0.43 10.69
N VAL A 156 9.86 -1.20 11.13
CA VAL A 156 8.45 -0.80 11.14
C VAL A 156 7.94 -0.43 12.54
N SER A 157 8.83 -0.31 13.53
CA SER A 157 8.50 -0.03 14.93
C SER A 157 7.61 -1.11 15.58
N ASN A 158 6.95 -0.79 16.70
CA ASN A 158 6.10 -1.73 17.44
C ASN A 158 4.67 -1.80 16.88
N VAL A 159 4.56 -2.37 15.68
CA VAL A 159 3.28 -2.62 15.00
C VAL A 159 3.11 -4.10 14.71
N THR A 160 1.88 -4.52 14.45
CA THR A 160 1.53 -5.90 14.05
C THR A 160 1.05 -5.99 12.60
N THR A 161 1.11 -4.87 11.88
CA THR A 161 0.70 -4.76 10.49
C THR A 161 1.45 -3.62 9.81
N TYR A 162 1.67 -3.72 8.51
CA TYR A 162 2.31 -2.68 7.72
C TYR A 162 1.79 -2.63 6.29
N ASN A 163 1.48 -1.43 5.79
CA ASN A 163 1.03 -1.23 4.40
C ASN A 163 2.25 -1.13 3.47
N VAL A 164 2.40 -2.11 2.60
CA VAL A 164 3.44 -2.21 1.58
C VAL A 164 2.90 -1.59 0.30
N THR A 165 3.50 -0.51 -0.18
CA THR A 165 3.04 0.29 -1.32
C THR A 165 4.09 0.32 -2.45
N GLY A 166 3.73 0.89 -3.60
CA GLY A 166 4.63 0.94 -4.77
C GLY A 166 4.83 -0.41 -5.44
N LEU A 167 3.85 -1.31 -5.28
CA LEU A 167 3.87 -2.65 -5.86
C LEU A 167 3.34 -2.65 -7.29
N THR A 168 3.72 -3.67 -8.05
CA THR A 168 3.25 -3.89 -9.42
C THR A 168 1.91 -4.63 -9.39
N CYS A 169 0.96 -4.14 -10.17
CA CYS A 169 -0.39 -4.70 -10.31
C CYS A 169 -0.38 -6.18 -10.73
N GLY A 170 -1.33 -6.96 -10.20
CA GLY A 170 -1.46 -8.40 -10.46
C GLY A 170 -0.26 -9.27 -10.08
N THR A 171 0.69 -8.77 -9.28
CA THR A 171 1.94 -9.47 -8.95
C THR A 171 1.88 -10.05 -7.53
N SER A 172 2.45 -11.25 -7.36
CA SER A 172 2.62 -11.87 -6.04
C SER A 172 3.89 -11.41 -5.36
N TYR A 173 3.77 -10.99 -4.10
CA TYR A 173 4.90 -10.59 -3.26
C TYR A 173 5.04 -11.51 -2.06
N TYR A 174 6.27 -11.65 -1.60
CA TYR A 174 6.65 -12.47 -0.46
C TYR A 174 7.11 -11.57 0.67
N TYR A 175 6.65 -11.80 1.89
CA TYR A 175 7.14 -11.06 3.05
C TYR A 175 7.43 -11.95 4.24
N ARG A 176 8.36 -11.51 5.07
CA ARG A 176 8.72 -12.12 6.36
C ARG A 176 9.11 -11.03 7.35
N VAL A 177 9.03 -11.36 8.63
CA VAL A 177 9.23 -10.40 9.72
C VAL A 177 10.19 -10.99 10.75
N LYS A 178 11.02 -10.15 11.37
CA LYS A 178 11.80 -10.51 12.57
C LYS A 178 11.48 -9.52 13.69
N ALA A 179 11.40 -10.00 14.92
CA ALA A 179 11.22 -9.15 16.10
C ALA A 179 12.58 -8.61 16.56
N TYR A 180 12.59 -7.45 17.21
CA TYR A 180 13.78 -6.94 17.90
C TYR A 180 13.44 -6.38 19.28
N ASN A 181 14.42 -6.41 20.16
CA ASN A 181 14.45 -5.71 21.45
C ASN A 181 15.83 -5.07 21.67
N THR A 182 16.12 -4.59 22.87
CA THR A 182 17.42 -3.98 23.19
C THR A 182 18.58 -4.99 23.27
N CYS A 183 18.28 -6.29 23.40
CA CYS A 183 19.25 -7.36 23.55
C CYS A 183 19.53 -8.11 22.24
N GLY A 184 18.67 -7.97 21.21
CA GLY A 184 18.94 -8.51 19.88
C GLY A 184 17.69 -8.65 18.99
N THR A 185 17.84 -9.47 17.95
CA THR A 185 16.79 -9.77 16.97
C THR A 185 16.46 -11.26 16.97
N SER A 186 15.19 -11.60 16.71
CA SER A 186 14.81 -12.99 16.44
C SER A 186 15.34 -13.46 15.08
N SER A 187 15.23 -14.76 14.82
CA SER A 187 15.24 -15.27 13.44
C SER A 187 14.05 -14.72 12.65
N ASN A 188 14.10 -14.84 11.32
CA ASN A 188 12.96 -14.53 10.46
C ASN A 188 11.78 -15.47 10.77
N SER A 189 10.56 -14.94 10.64
CA SER A 189 9.33 -15.71 10.62
C SER A 189 9.29 -16.69 9.42
N SER A 190 8.22 -17.49 9.35
CA SER A 190 7.80 -18.08 8.07
C SER A 190 7.51 -16.99 7.03
N THR A 191 7.44 -17.39 5.76
CA THR A 191 7.14 -16.47 4.65
C THR A 191 5.66 -16.53 4.30
N ILE A 192 5.07 -15.38 4.02
CA ILE A 192 3.72 -15.26 3.43
C ILE A 192 3.86 -14.78 1.99
N THR A 193 3.06 -15.36 1.10
CA THR A 193 2.85 -14.86 -0.25
C THR A 193 1.49 -14.19 -0.32
N TYR A 194 1.42 -12.99 -0.89
CA TYR A 194 0.15 -12.30 -1.10
C TYR A 194 0.18 -11.48 -2.40
N PRO A 195 -0.82 -11.62 -3.28
CA PRO A 195 -0.88 -10.87 -4.52
C PRO A 195 -1.51 -9.48 -4.34
N THR A 196 -1.04 -8.51 -5.13
CA THR A 196 -1.83 -7.31 -5.45
C THR A 196 -3.01 -7.68 -6.34
N ASN A 197 -4.07 -6.87 -6.34
CA ASN A 197 -5.20 -7.09 -7.25
C ASN A 197 -4.76 -6.92 -8.71
N PRO A 198 -5.25 -7.76 -9.64
CA PRO A 198 -5.06 -7.53 -11.06
C PRO A 198 -5.97 -6.39 -11.54
N PHE A 199 -5.49 -5.63 -12.52
CA PHE A 199 -6.33 -4.67 -13.24
C PHE A 199 -7.30 -5.43 -14.14
N ILE A 200 -8.60 -5.17 -13.99
CA ILE A 200 -9.65 -5.78 -14.82
C ILE A 200 -10.45 -4.66 -15.49
N CYS A 201 -10.34 -4.55 -16.82
CA CYS A 201 -11.09 -3.54 -17.56
C CYS A 201 -12.60 -3.71 -17.36
N GLY A 202 -13.31 -2.60 -17.14
CA GLY A 202 -14.75 -2.61 -16.82
C GLY A 202 -15.05 -2.69 -15.32
N SER A 203 -14.07 -3.02 -14.47
CA SER A 203 -14.23 -3.09 -13.01
C SER A 203 -13.20 -2.24 -12.26
N SER A 204 -11.95 -2.21 -12.74
CA SER A 204 -10.89 -1.35 -12.21
C SER A 204 -11.11 0.12 -12.58
N THR A 205 -10.64 1.01 -11.71
CA THR A 205 -10.56 2.44 -11.94
C THR A 205 -9.11 2.88 -12.18
N VAL A 206 -8.95 4.06 -12.76
CA VAL A 206 -7.65 4.67 -13.04
C VAL A 206 -7.62 6.06 -12.42
N ASN A 207 -6.51 6.44 -11.83
CA ASN A 207 -6.31 7.81 -11.36
C ASN A 207 -5.33 8.54 -12.26
N ASP A 208 -5.60 9.81 -12.55
CA ASP A 208 -4.58 10.71 -13.09
C ASP A 208 -3.70 11.28 -11.97
N ILE A 209 -2.72 12.11 -12.36
CA ILE A 209 -1.74 12.72 -11.45
C ILE A 209 -2.37 13.72 -10.47
N ASP A 210 -3.55 14.27 -10.79
CA ASP A 210 -4.29 15.16 -9.89
C ASP A 210 -5.20 14.39 -8.93
N GLY A 211 -5.24 13.06 -9.04
CA GLY A 211 -6.06 12.19 -8.22
C GLY A 211 -7.50 12.06 -8.71
N ASN A 212 -7.83 12.51 -9.93
CA ASN A 212 -9.16 12.26 -10.48
C ASN A 212 -9.31 10.78 -10.83
N THR A 213 -10.38 10.15 -10.34
CA THR A 213 -10.67 8.73 -10.61
C THR A 213 -11.63 8.55 -11.79
N TYR A 214 -11.24 7.69 -12.73
CA TYR A 214 -11.99 7.33 -13.93
C TYR A 214 -12.38 5.85 -13.88
N ASN A 215 -13.61 5.54 -14.27
CA ASN A 215 -14.03 4.17 -14.50
C ASN A 215 -13.53 3.70 -15.86
N THR A 216 -13.52 2.39 -16.07
CA THR A 216 -13.11 1.81 -17.35
C THR A 216 -14.25 1.03 -18.00
N VAL A 217 -14.17 0.85 -19.32
CA VAL A 217 -15.14 0.05 -20.09
C VAL A 217 -14.38 -0.77 -21.13
N LEU A 218 -14.68 -2.06 -21.18
CA LEU A 218 -14.15 -2.96 -22.20
C LEU A 218 -15.08 -2.93 -23.41
N LEU A 219 -14.56 -2.52 -24.57
CA LEU A 219 -15.24 -2.51 -25.85
C LEU A 219 -14.47 -3.40 -26.82
N GLY A 220 -14.98 -4.62 -27.02
CA GLY A 220 -14.27 -5.63 -27.80
C GLY A 220 -13.00 -6.02 -27.07
N THR A 221 -11.84 -5.73 -27.65
CA THR A 221 -10.52 -5.93 -27.02
C THR A 221 -9.95 -4.65 -26.42
N GLN A 222 -10.57 -3.48 -26.64
CA GLN A 222 -10.04 -2.20 -26.23
C GLN A 222 -10.57 -1.79 -24.84
N CYS A 223 -9.67 -1.34 -23.96
CA CYS A 223 -10.03 -0.86 -22.64
C CYS A 223 -10.02 0.67 -22.58
N TRP A 224 -11.20 1.29 -22.56
CA TRP A 224 -11.36 2.74 -22.61
C TRP A 224 -11.63 3.33 -21.23
N LEU A 225 -11.17 4.56 -21.00
CA LEU A 225 -11.75 5.37 -19.93
C LEU A 225 -13.23 5.63 -20.23
N LYS A 226 -14.08 5.52 -19.22
CA LYS A 226 -15.52 5.71 -19.37
C LYS A 226 -15.90 7.19 -19.44
N GLU A 227 -15.22 8.01 -18.66
CA GLU A 227 -15.37 9.46 -18.60
C GLU A 227 -14.26 10.19 -19.38
N ASN A 228 -14.47 11.48 -19.65
CA ASN A 228 -13.49 12.35 -20.29
C ASN A 228 -12.43 12.83 -19.27
N MET A 229 -11.21 13.08 -19.74
CA MET A 229 -10.09 13.53 -18.91
C MET A 229 -10.35 14.90 -18.23
N ARG A 230 -9.87 15.04 -17.01
CA ARG A 230 -10.04 16.21 -16.12
C ARG A 230 -8.72 16.69 -15.51
N THR A 231 -7.58 16.17 -15.97
CA THR A 231 -6.29 16.54 -15.41
C THR A 231 -5.83 17.92 -15.86
N THR A 232 -5.15 18.61 -14.97
CA THR A 232 -4.49 19.90 -15.16
C THR A 232 -2.97 19.75 -15.22
N LYS A 233 -2.47 18.52 -15.17
CA LYS A 233 -1.05 18.18 -15.23
C LYS A 233 -0.83 16.93 -16.05
N TYR A 234 0.35 16.84 -16.65
CA TYR A 234 0.81 15.64 -17.30
C TYR A 234 1.27 14.59 -16.28
N PRO A 235 1.39 13.30 -16.67
CA PRO A 235 1.87 12.24 -15.76
C PRO A 235 3.29 12.46 -15.20
N ASP A 236 4.11 13.29 -15.85
CA ASP A 236 5.42 13.74 -15.35
C ASP A 236 5.32 14.92 -14.35
N ASN A 237 4.10 15.25 -13.92
CA ASN A 237 3.74 16.33 -13.01
C ASN A 237 3.96 17.76 -13.58
N THR A 238 4.25 17.91 -14.88
CA THR A 238 4.29 19.22 -15.52
C THR A 238 2.87 19.80 -15.66
N ALA A 239 2.71 21.09 -15.38
CA ALA A 239 1.40 21.74 -15.40
C ALA A 239 0.95 22.10 -16.82
N ILE A 240 -0.35 21.92 -17.08
CA ILE A 240 -1.01 22.42 -18.29
C ILE A 240 -1.55 23.81 -17.97
N ALA A 241 -1.24 24.80 -18.81
CA ALA A 241 -1.74 26.15 -18.60
C ALA A 241 -3.24 26.25 -18.90
N LYS A 242 -3.98 26.99 -18.06
CA LYS A 242 -5.39 27.33 -18.30
C LYS A 242 -5.46 28.57 -19.19
N GLY A 243 -6.15 28.50 -20.32
CA GLY A 243 -6.40 29.68 -21.15
C GLY A 243 -7.65 30.41 -20.66
N ASP A 244 -7.51 31.62 -20.11
CA ASP A 244 -8.63 32.36 -19.51
C ASP A 244 -8.54 33.86 -19.83
N ALA A 245 -9.65 34.44 -20.33
CA ALA A 245 -9.75 35.88 -20.60
C ALA A 245 -9.66 36.73 -19.32
N ALA A 246 -10.11 36.20 -18.18
CA ALA A 246 -9.98 36.85 -16.86
C ALA A 246 -8.54 36.80 -16.32
N ALA A 247 -7.73 35.83 -16.77
CA ALA A 247 -6.28 35.80 -16.52
C ALA A 247 -5.51 36.75 -17.45
N GLY A 248 -6.22 37.52 -18.30
CA GLY A 248 -5.64 38.48 -19.24
C GLY A 248 -5.23 37.88 -20.58
N ASP A 249 -5.56 36.62 -20.84
CA ASP A 249 -5.20 35.94 -22.08
C ASP A 249 -6.39 35.87 -23.05
N THR A 250 -6.31 36.67 -24.12
CA THR A 250 -7.35 36.75 -25.16
C THR A 250 -7.06 35.86 -26.37
N ASP A 251 -5.97 35.07 -26.36
CA ASP A 251 -5.44 34.43 -27.57
C ASP A 251 -5.73 32.91 -27.66
N TRP A 252 -7.00 32.53 -27.47
CA TRP A 252 -7.44 31.14 -27.74
C TRP A 252 -7.44 30.80 -29.25
N GLY A 253 -7.13 31.76 -30.11
CA GLY A 253 -7.06 31.56 -31.56
C GLY A 253 -5.87 30.72 -32.02
N ILE A 254 -4.85 30.60 -31.16
CA ILE A 254 -3.59 29.88 -31.43
C ILE A 254 -3.50 28.66 -30.50
N ASP A 255 -2.84 27.61 -30.99
CA ASP A 255 -2.59 26.38 -30.24
C ASP A 255 -1.38 26.56 -29.30
N HIS A 256 -1.67 26.83 -28.02
CA HIS A 256 -0.70 27.10 -26.97
C HIS A 256 -0.52 25.93 -25.99
N ALA A 257 -1.15 24.79 -26.27
CA ALA A 257 -1.26 23.67 -25.33
C ALA A 257 -2.01 24.02 -24.02
N TRP A 258 -3.16 24.68 -24.16
CA TRP A 258 -4.01 25.05 -23.03
C TRP A 258 -5.18 24.11 -22.75
N TYR A 259 -5.71 24.23 -21.54
CA TYR A 259 -7.03 23.72 -21.18
C TYR A 259 -8.00 24.84 -20.78
N SER A 260 -9.30 24.52 -20.76
CA SER A 260 -10.37 25.34 -20.20
C SER A 260 -11.45 24.45 -19.60
N CYS A 261 -12.28 25.02 -18.72
CA CYS A 261 -13.43 24.33 -18.15
C CYS A 261 -14.67 24.50 -19.04
N PRO A 262 -15.51 23.47 -19.21
CA PRO A 262 -16.75 23.63 -19.97
C PRO A 262 -17.77 24.49 -19.19
N PRO A 263 -18.69 25.19 -19.88
CA PRO A 263 -19.85 25.82 -19.26
C PRO A 263 -20.87 24.75 -18.81
N ASN A 264 -21.89 25.14 -18.04
CA ASN A 264 -22.97 24.25 -17.60
C ASN A 264 -24.37 24.79 -17.95
N THR A 265 -25.44 24.04 -17.65
CA THR A 265 -26.83 24.45 -17.96
C THR A 265 -27.25 25.79 -17.35
N GLY A 266 -26.70 26.15 -16.18
CA GLY A 266 -26.97 27.39 -15.47
C GLY A 266 -26.03 28.56 -15.80
N ASN A 267 -24.92 28.33 -16.51
CA ASN A 267 -23.90 29.35 -16.79
C ASN A 267 -23.36 29.25 -18.22
N THR A 268 -23.45 30.34 -18.99
CA THR A 268 -22.89 30.45 -20.34
C THR A 268 -21.39 30.75 -20.36
N ALA A 269 -20.84 31.19 -19.21
CA ALA A 269 -19.42 31.33 -18.99
C ALA A 269 -18.80 30.05 -18.42
N GLU A 270 -17.47 30.03 -18.37
CA GLU A 270 -16.66 28.94 -17.86
C GLU A 270 -17.07 28.54 -16.42
N ASP A 271 -17.23 27.23 -16.17
CA ASP A 271 -17.49 26.68 -14.83
C ASP A 271 -16.70 25.38 -14.59
N CYS A 272 -15.68 25.46 -13.76
CA CYS A 272 -14.85 24.29 -13.43
C CYS A 272 -15.56 23.24 -12.57
N ALA A 273 -16.69 23.55 -11.93
CA ALA A 273 -17.49 22.53 -11.25
C ALA A 273 -18.11 21.54 -12.26
N ALA A 274 -18.46 22.02 -13.46
CA ALA A 274 -19.03 21.19 -14.53
C ALA A 274 -18.04 20.12 -15.05
N ALA A 275 -16.74 20.47 -15.05
CA ALA A 275 -15.66 19.59 -15.47
C ALA A 275 -15.63 18.26 -14.71
N ALA A 276 -16.11 18.23 -13.46
CA ALA A 276 -16.18 17.02 -12.65
C ALA A 276 -16.92 15.86 -13.34
N SER A 277 -17.90 16.15 -14.20
CA SER A 277 -18.67 15.14 -14.93
C SER A 277 -18.54 15.20 -16.46
N LEU A 278 -18.14 16.34 -17.02
CA LEU A 278 -17.99 16.55 -18.47
C LEU A 278 -16.58 16.31 -19.00
N GLY A 279 -15.56 16.36 -18.13
CA GLY A 279 -14.18 16.52 -18.56
C GLY A 279 -13.80 18.00 -18.73
N LEU A 280 -12.52 18.25 -18.88
CA LEU A 280 -12.01 19.54 -19.34
C LEU A 280 -11.97 19.57 -20.88
N LEU A 281 -11.82 20.77 -21.42
CA LEU A 281 -11.61 21.02 -22.84
C LEU A 281 -10.15 21.41 -23.04
N TYR A 282 -9.47 20.76 -23.98
CA TYR A 282 -8.04 20.92 -24.22
C TYR A 282 -7.81 21.31 -25.67
N GLN A 283 -6.79 22.12 -25.92
CA GLN A 283 -6.20 22.25 -27.24
C GLN A 283 -5.40 20.98 -27.58
N TRP A 284 -5.24 20.71 -28.88
CA TRP A 284 -4.63 19.44 -29.31
C TRP A 284 -3.19 19.29 -28.83
N SER A 285 -2.37 20.36 -28.86
CA SER A 285 -1.00 20.26 -28.35
C SER A 285 -0.95 20.03 -26.83
N ALA A 286 -1.99 20.45 -26.10
CA ALA A 286 -2.14 20.14 -24.69
C ALA A 286 -2.36 18.64 -24.51
N VAL A 287 -3.25 18.05 -25.30
CA VAL A 287 -3.53 16.61 -25.26
C VAL A 287 -2.29 15.77 -25.57
N MET A 288 -1.49 16.18 -26.54
CA MET A 288 -0.36 15.38 -27.03
C MET A 288 0.94 15.57 -26.25
N HIS A 289 1.03 16.54 -25.34
CA HIS A 289 2.24 16.85 -24.59
C HIS A 289 3.48 17.01 -25.49
N SER A 290 3.38 17.88 -26.49
CA SER A 290 4.42 18.11 -27.52
C SER A 290 4.77 16.92 -28.42
N SER A 291 4.13 15.76 -28.24
CA SER A 291 4.31 14.62 -29.14
C SER A 291 3.63 14.85 -30.49
N THR A 292 4.18 14.22 -31.52
CA THR A 292 3.59 14.13 -32.87
C THR A 292 3.33 12.69 -33.30
N THR A 293 3.58 11.74 -32.39
CA THR A 293 3.41 10.31 -32.65
C THR A 293 1.97 9.90 -32.37
N ASP A 294 1.35 9.25 -33.35
CA ASP A 294 0.06 8.55 -33.17
C ASP A 294 0.14 7.58 -31.99
N GLY A 295 -0.88 7.59 -31.13
CA GLY A 295 -0.92 6.74 -29.94
C GLY A 295 0.09 7.14 -28.85
N ALA A 296 0.55 8.39 -28.82
CA ALA A 296 1.39 8.88 -27.72
C ALA A 296 0.61 8.88 -26.39
N GLN A 297 1.32 8.66 -25.27
CA GLN A 297 0.77 8.78 -23.92
C GLN A 297 0.07 10.13 -23.73
N GLY A 298 0.75 11.22 -24.08
CA GLY A 298 0.22 12.57 -23.95
C GLY A 298 -0.26 12.87 -22.53
N ILE A 299 -1.49 13.38 -22.43
CA ILE A 299 -2.17 13.68 -21.18
C ILE A 299 -2.66 12.44 -20.40
N CYS A 300 -2.65 11.26 -21.01
CA CYS A 300 -3.21 10.05 -20.42
C CYS A 300 -2.33 9.48 -19.29
N PRO A 301 -2.91 8.82 -18.27
CA PRO A 301 -2.13 8.17 -17.21
C PRO A 301 -1.12 7.15 -17.75
N SER A 302 -0.05 6.86 -17.00
CA SER A 302 0.94 5.86 -17.42
C SER A 302 0.30 4.50 -17.73
N GLY A 303 0.70 3.87 -18.84
CA GLY A 303 0.07 2.65 -19.36
C GLY A 303 -1.22 2.88 -20.16
N TRP A 304 -1.50 4.14 -20.50
CA TRP A 304 -2.61 4.59 -21.35
C TRP A 304 -2.10 5.61 -22.37
N HIS A 305 -2.81 5.74 -23.50
CA HIS A 305 -2.47 6.67 -24.55
C HIS A 305 -3.67 7.43 -25.11
N VAL A 306 -3.36 8.52 -25.84
CA VAL A 306 -4.33 9.28 -26.62
C VAL A 306 -4.68 8.46 -27.87
N PRO A 307 -5.93 7.99 -28.00
CA PRO A 307 -6.31 7.03 -29.04
C PRO A 307 -6.13 7.61 -30.44
N THR A 308 -5.63 6.77 -31.34
CA THR A 308 -5.52 7.06 -32.78
C THR A 308 -6.90 7.10 -33.44
N ASP A 309 -6.93 7.68 -34.64
CA ASP A 309 -8.15 7.69 -35.45
C ASP A 309 -8.65 6.27 -35.79
N ALA A 310 -7.72 5.34 -36.04
CA ALA A 310 -8.03 3.94 -36.29
C ALA A 310 -8.64 3.25 -35.06
N GLU A 311 -8.11 3.52 -33.86
CA GLU A 311 -8.64 2.95 -32.61
C GLU A 311 -10.04 3.47 -32.29
N TRP A 312 -10.32 4.75 -32.55
CA TRP A 312 -11.68 5.30 -32.49
C TRP A 312 -12.62 4.58 -33.45
N CYS A 313 -12.19 4.31 -34.68
CA CYS A 313 -12.99 3.54 -35.64
C CYS A 313 -13.23 2.09 -35.18
N THR A 314 -12.25 1.41 -34.58
CA THR A 314 -12.45 0.09 -33.96
C THR A 314 -13.50 0.12 -32.87
N MET A 315 -13.44 1.12 -32.00
CA MET A 315 -14.43 1.33 -30.93
C MET A 315 -15.82 1.59 -31.51
N GLU A 316 -15.95 2.48 -32.49
CA GLU A 316 -17.22 2.80 -33.15
C GLU A 316 -17.88 1.57 -33.76
N ASN A 317 -17.12 0.72 -34.47
CA ASN A 317 -17.64 -0.51 -35.05
C ASN A 317 -17.97 -1.58 -33.99
N THR A 318 -17.36 -1.50 -32.82
CA THR A 318 -17.72 -2.35 -31.67
C THR A 318 -19.03 -1.89 -31.04
N VAL A 319 -19.22 -0.57 -30.92
CA VAL A 319 -20.46 0.03 -30.43
C VAL A 319 -21.62 -0.21 -31.40
N GLU A 320 -21.37 -0.11 -32.70
CA GLU A 320 -22.33 -0.40 -33.74
C GLU A 320 -21.65 -1.02 -34.95
N ALA A 321 -21.91 -2.32 -35.16
CA ALA A 321 -21.35 -3.03 -36.30
C ALA A 321 -21.75 -2.34 -37.62
N GLY A 322 -20.74 -2.08 -38.47
CA GLY A 322 -20.95 -1.47 -39.79
C GLY A 322 -20.89 0.05 -39.82
N THR A 323 -20.46 0.73 -38.75
CA THR A 323 -20.27 2.18 -38.75
C THR A 323 -19.30 2.65 -39.82
N ASP A 324 -18.07 2.11 -39.84
CA ASP A 324 -17.05 2.33 -40.88
C ASP A 324 -15.85 1.41 -40.58
N ALA A 325 -15.94 0.14 -40.97
CA ALA A 325 -14.93 -0.86 -40.60
C ALA A 325 -13.53 -0.56 -41.15
N SER A 326 -13.42 0.26 -42.19
CA SER A 326 -12.14 0.62 -42.84
C SER A 326 -11.64 2.00 -42.46
N CYS A 327 -12.35 2.72 -41.58
CA CYS A 327 -12.02 4.09 -41.17
C CYS A 327 -11.75 5.04 -42.35
N SER A 328 -12.50 4.87 -43.43
CA SER A 328 -12.18 5.46 -44.74
C SER A 328 -13.09 6.64 -45.10
N THR A 329 -14.22 6.77 -44.43
CA THR A 329 -15.23 7.78 -44.73
C THR A 329 -15.15 8.96 -43.77
N THR A 330 -15.51 10.15 -44.25
CA THR A 330 -15.63 11.39 -43.46
C THR A 330 -17.08 11.82 -43.38
N GLY A 331 -17.44 12.64 -42.40
CA GLY A 331 -18.81 13.08 -42.15
C GLY A 331 -19.53 12.19 -41.14
N TRP A 332 -20.87 12.27 -41.15
CA TRP A 332 -21.76 11.52 -40.25
C TRP A 332 -21.88 10.05 -40.65
N ARG A 333 -21.55 9.14 -39.73
CA ARG A 333 -21.41 7.69 -39.98
C ARG A 333 -22.13 6.83 -38.95
N GLY A 334 -22.43 5.60 -39.37
CA GLY A 334 -23.27 4.66 -38.61
C GLY A 334 -24.76 5.00 -38.72
N ILE A 335 -25.58 4.40 -37.87
CA ILE A 335 -27.02 4.65 -37.78
C ILE A 335 -27.35 5.31 -36.44
N ASN A 336 -26.93 4.70 -35.34
CA ASN A 336 -27.12 5.19 -33.97
C ASN A 336 -25.80 5.23 -33.18
N THR A 337 -24.65 5.21 -33.86
CA THR A 337 -23.34 5.16 -33.18
C THR A 337 -23.17 6.32 -32.19
N GLY A 338 -23.51 7.54 -32.60
CA GLY A 338 -23.48 8.71 -31.73
C GLY A 338 -24.42 8.55 -30.53
N SER A 339 -25.67 8.11 -30.78
CA SER A 339 -26.63 7.83 -29.70
C SER A 339 -26.09 6.82 -28.70
N LYS A 340 -25.50 5.72 -29.16
CA LYS A 340 -24.95 4.65 -28.30
C LYS A 340 -23.74 5.08 -27.48
N MET A 341 -22.96 6.05 -27.96
CA MET A 341 -21.82 6.63 -27.24
C MET A 341 -22.26 7.67 -26.21
N ALA A 342 -23.38 8.36 -26.47
CA ALA A 342 -23.89 9.47 -25.68
C ALA A 342 -24.64 9.02 -24.42
N ALA A 343 -24.45 9.78 -23.34
CA ALA A 343 -25.20 9.63 -22.11
C ALA A 343 -25.35 10.98 -21.40
N ASP A 344 -26.39 11.10 -20.57
CA ASP A 344 -26.49 12.21 -19.64
C ASP A 344 -25.44 12.09 -18.53
N VAL A 345 -24.93 13.23 -18.07
CA VAL A 345 -24.00 13.30 -16.94
C VAL A 345 -24.53 14.22 -15.85
N ALA A 346 -23.96 14.15 -14.65
CA ALA A 346 -24.50 14.83 -13.48
C ALA A 346 -24.61 16.36 -13.64
N ALA A 347 -23.65 17.01 -14.30
CA ALA A 347 -23.68 18.46 -14.52
C ALA A 347 -24.61 18.88 -15.67
N GLN A 348 -24.94 17.96 -16.59
CA GLN A 348 -25.59 18.34 -17.85
C GLN A 348 -26.24 17.17 -18.57
N SER A 349 -27.47 17.40 -19.02
CA SER A 349 -28.19 16.51 -19.93
C SER A 349 -28.11 17.00 -21.37
N TRP A 350 -28.15 16.06 -22.30
CA TRP A 350 -28.34 16.37 -23.72
C TRP A 350 -29.69 17.07 -23.93
N THR A 351 -29.73 18.10 -24.77
CA THR A 351 -30.98 18.69 -25.24
C THR A 351 -31.81 17.66 -26.03
N SER A 352 -33.12 17.75 -25.94
CA SER A 352 -34.05 16.94 -26.74
C SER A 352 -33.74 17.01 -28.22
N GLY A 353 -33.63 15.86 -28.88
CA GLY A 353 -33.33 15.75 -30.30
C GLY A 353 -33.25 14.30 -30.77
N ASN A 354 -32.87 14.12 -32.05
CA ASN A 354 -32.76 12.79 -32.65
C ASN A 354 -31.76 11.91 -31.91
N LEU A 355 -30.65 12.46 -31.40
CA LEU A 355 -29.66 11.71 -30.64
C LEU A 355 -30.28 10.97 -29.44
N ARG A 356 -31.11 11.67 -28.66
CA ARG A 356 -31.77 11.13 -27.46
C ARG A 356 -32.87 10.12 -27.78
N SER A 357 -33.54 10.32 -28.91
CA SER A 357 -34.59 9.39 -29.40
C SER A 357 -34.01 8.23 -30.20
N GLY A 358 -32.73 8.30 -30.55
CA GLY A 358 -31.99 7.24 -31.22
C GLY A 358 -31.82 6.00 -30.36
N THR A 359 -31.77 4.85 -31.02
CA THR A 359 -31.68 3.56 -30.33
C THR A 359 -30.33 3.44 -29.62
N GLY A 360 -30.36 3.14 -28.32
CA GLY A 360 -29.17 2.93 -27.51
C GLY A 360 -28.62 4.17 -26.81
N PHE A 361 -29.31 5.31 -26.92
CA PHE A 361 -29.01 6.47 -26.08
C PHE A 361 -29.02 6.10 -24.59
N ASN A 362 -28.13 6.75 -23.83
CA ASN A 362 -27.95 6.58 -22.40
C ASN A 362 -27.31 5.25 -22.01
N ASN A 363 -26.02 5.12 -22.34
CA ASN A 363 -25.08 4.16 -21.74
C ASN A 363 -25.30 2.69 -22.15
N THR A 364 -25.79 2.41 -23.37
CA THR A 364 -25.82 1.03 -23.89
C THR A 364 -24.43 0.50 -24.27
N SER A 365 -23.52 1.37 -24.74
CA SER A 365 -22.11 0.99 -24.96
C SER A 365 -21.29 0.93 -23.67
N GLY A 366 -21.80 1.45 -22.56
CA GLY A 366 -21.01 1.66 -21.35
C GLY A 366 -20.12 2.91 -21.38
N LEU A 367 -20.00 3.61 -22.52
CA LEU A 367 -19.38 4.94 -22.60
C LEU A 367 -20.31 6.00 -22.00
N LYS A 368 -19.71 7.03 -21.39
CA LYS A 368 -20.44 8.21 -20.89
C LYS A 368 -19.95 9.45 -21.62
N LEU A 369 -20.38 9.64 -22.87
CA LEU A 369 -20.11 10.88 -23.59
C LEU A 369 -21.19 11.92 -23.26
N GLY A 370 -20.89 12.81 -22.31
CA GLY A 370 -21.74 13.95 -21.95
C GLY A 370 -21.59 15.13 -22.93
N PRO A 371 -22.57 16.05 -22.98
CA PRO A 371 -22.59 17.15 -23.94
C PRO A 371 -21.72 18.33 -23.48
N SER A 372 -20.40 18.13 -23.48
CA SER A 372 -19.40 19.12 -23.03
C SER A 372 -19.31 20.34 -23.95
N GLY A 373 -19.78 20.21 -25.19
CA GLY A 373 -19.54 21.18 -26.25
C GLY A 373 -18.05 21.42 -26.47
N MET A 374 -17.75 22.59 -27.04
CA MET A 374 -16.39 22.97 -27.40
C MET A 374 -16.07 24.42 -27.06
N ARG A 375 -14.78 24.73 -26.95
CA ARG A 375 -14.27 26.10 -26.96
C ARG A 375 -13.68 26.43 -28.32
N HIS A 376 -14.29 27.39 -29.00
CA HIS A 376 -13.91 27.78 -30.35
C HIS A 376 -12.73 28.77 -30.34
N THR A 377 -12.01 28.89 -31.46
CA THR A 377 -10.86 29.82 -31.62
C THR A 377 -11.15 31.30 -31.43
N ASN A 378 -12.42 31.70 -31.33
CA ASN A 378 -12.79 33.06 -30.96
C ASN A 378 -12.92 33.23 -29.44
N GLY A 379 -12.52 32.23 -28.66
CA GLY A 379 -12.58 32.19 -27.19
C GLY A 379 -13.95 31.81 -26.63
N ASN A 380 -15.01 31.76 -27.45
CA ASN A 380 -16.37 31.47 -27.01
C ASN A 380 -16.65 29.97 -26.93
N TYR A 381 -17.64 29.61 -26.11
CA TYR A 381 -18.13 28.24 -25.97
C TYR A 381 -19.35 28.01 -26.87
N TYR A 382 -19.41 26.83 -27.49
CA TYR A 382 -20.48 26.42 -28.40
C TYR A 382 -20.97 25.01 -28.07
N SER A 383 -22.14 24.66 -28.62
CA SER A 383 -22.74 23.31 -28.53
C SER A 383 -22.99 22.82 -27.10
N ARG A 384 -23.12 23.74 -26.14
CA ARG A 384 -23.44 23.40 -24.75
C ARG A 384 -24.81 22.71 -24.70
N SER A 385 -24.84 21.49 -24.16
CA SER A 385 -26.01 20.57 -24.12
C SER A 385 -26.35 19.94 -25.48
N ASP A 386 -25.72 20.39 -26.55
CA ASP A 386 -26.11 20.05 -27.92
C ASP A 386 -25.03 19.24 -28.66
N GLY A 387 -23.79 19.21 -28.16
CA GLY A 387 -22.67 18.53 -28.81
C GLY A 387 -21.61 18.05 -27.85
N ALA A 388 -20.79 17.12 -28.34
CA ALA A 388 -19.59 16.64 -27.68
C ALA A 388 -18.52 16.30 -28.72
N GLU A 389 -17.36 16.93 -28.59
CA GLU A 389 -16.25 16.82 -29.52
C GLU A 389 -15.03 16.17 -28.84
N MET A 390 -14.44 15.17 -29.47
CA MET A 390 -13.32 14.39 -28.93
C MET A 390 -12.09 14.47 -29.83
N TRP A 391 -10.93 14.65 -29.21
CA TRP A 391 -9.65 14.56 -29.89
C TRP A 391 -9.20 13.12 -30.18
N THR A 392 -8.44 12.98 -31.27
CA THR A 392 -7.60 11.80 -31.55
C THR A 392 -6.14 12.24 -31.64
N SER A 393 -5.21 11.29 -31.53
CA SER A 393 -3.77 11.56 -31.71
C SER A 393 -3.35 11.66 -33.19
N THR A 394 -4.13 11.10 -34.12
CA THR A 394 -3.76 11.05 -35.54
C THR A 394 -3.98 12.39 -36.24
N VAL A 395 -2.95 12.86 -36.93
CA VAL A 395 -2.99 14.07 -37.77
C VAL A 395 -3.16 13.70 -39.24
N ASN A 396 -4.10 14.37 -39.92
CA ASN A 396 -4.22 14.35 -41.37
C ASN A 396 -3.67 15.66 -41.95
N VAL A 397 -2.50 15.55 -42.60
CA VAL A 397 -1.72 16.67 -43.14
C VAL A 397 -1.35 17.67 -42.04
N ALA A 398 -2.21 18.63 -41.73
CA ALA A 398 -1.97 19.67 -40.73
C ALA A 398 -2.94 19.61 -39.53
N ASN A 399 -4.08 18.94 -39.71
CA ASN A 399 -5.18 18.99 -38.76
C ASN A 399 -5.43 17.62 -38.15
N PRO A 400 -5.55 17.52 -36.81
CA PRO A 400 -5.94 16.28 -36.15
C PRO A 400 -7.34 15.83 -36.57
N TRP A 401 -7.52 14.51 -36.61
CA TRP A 401 -8.85 13.92 -36.66
C TRP A 401 -9.58 14.16 -35.34
N MET A 402 -10.89 14.30 -35.44
CA MET A 402 -11.78 14.48 -34.31
C MET A 402 -13.05 13.65 -34.48
N ARG A 403 -13.80 13.49 -33.38
CA ARG A 403 -15.16 12.93 -33.38
C ARG A 403 -16.15 13.92 -32.82
N GLU A 404 -17.30 14.06 -33.47
CA GLU A 404 -18.40 14.89 -32.99
C GLU A 404 -19.67 14.04 -32.85
N VAL A 405 -20.39 14.25 -31.76
CA VAL A 405 -21.76 13.80 -31.56
C VAL A 405 -22.63 15.03 -31.34
N ASN A 406 -23.81 15.09 -31.99
CA ASN A 406 -24.71 16.24 -31.96
C ASN A 406 -26.14 15.83 -31.60
N ASN A 407 -26.88 16.65 -30.86
CA ASN A 407 -28.24 16.35 -30.39
C ASN A 407 -29.25 16.09 -31.53
N THR A 408 -29.04 16.66 -32.72
CA THR A 408 -29.94 16.51 -33.88
C THR A 408 -29.62 15.32 -34.78
N ILE A 409 -28.53 14.59 -34.53
CA ILE A 409 -28.05 13.49 -35.39
C ILE A 409 -27.69 12.28 -34.54
N THR A 410 -28.15 11.09 -34.91
CA THR A 410 -27.90 9.83 -34.17
C THR A 410 -26.54 9.19 -34.48
N GLN A 411 -25.88 9.67 -35.54
CA GLN A 411 -24.60 9.21 -36.07
C GLN A 411 -23.41 9.84 -35.34
N VAL A 412 -22.20 9.36 -35.62
CA VAL A 412 -20.96 10.01 -35.18
C VAL A 412 -20.28 10.66 -36.38
N ASN A 413 -19.86 11.92 -36.25
CA ASN A 413 -19.14 12.63 -37.28
C ASN A 413 -17.63 12.42 -37.12
N ARG A 414 -16.94 12.14 -38.23
CA ARG A 414 -15.47 12.19 -38.32
C ARG A 414 -15.04 13.27 -39.29
N SER A 415 -14.24 14.19 -38.80
CA SER A 415 -13.66 15.26 -39.59
C SER A 415 -12.30 15.67 -39.04
N THR A 416 -11.62 16.58 -39.74
CA THR A 416 -10.37 17.18 -39.26
C THR A 416 -10.64 18.63 -38.87
N ILE A 417 -10.01 19.12 -37.81
CA ILE A 417 -10.15 20.52 -37.42
C ILE A 417 -8.83 21.08 -36.87
N ILE A 418 -8.73 22.41 -36.81
CA ILE A 418 -7.53 23.10 -36.33
C ILE A 418 -7.25 22.81 -34.85
N LYS A 419 -5.96 22.75 -34.50
CA LYS A 419 -5.48 22.35 -33.16
C LYS A 419 -5.89 23.29 -32.01
N ALA A 420 -6.18 24.55 -32.33
CA ALA A 420 -6.52 25.59 -31.35
C ALA A 420 -7.94 25.46 -30.76
N MET A 421 -8.77 24.55 -31.27
CA MET A 421 -10.08 24.24 -30.65
C MET A 421 -9.91 23.59 -29.28
N GLY A 422 -10.86 23.79 -28.38
CA GLY A 422 -10.91 23.13 -27.08
C GLY A 422 -11.92 22.00 -27.06
N PHE A 423 -11.47 20.74 -27.10
CA PHE A 423 -12.30 19.53 -27.08
C PHE A 423 -11.91 18.63 -25.92
N SER A 424 -12.80 17.70 -25.54
CA SER A 424 -12.43 16.70 -24.54
C SER A 424 -11.54 15.60 -25.14
N VAL A 425 -10.92 14.83 -24.27
CA VAL A 425 -10.11 13.67 -24.62
C VAL A 425 -10.46 12.51 -23.71
N ARG A 426 -10.30 11.29 -24.24
CA ARG A 426 -10.51 10.03 -23.55
C ARG A 426 -9.36 9.10 -23.89
N CYS A 427 -8.86 8.39 -22.89
CA CYS A 427 -7.67 7.55 -23.05
C CYS A 427 -8.03 6.08 -23.29
N LEU A 428 -7.14 5.40 -24.00
CA LEU A 428 -7.19 3.96 -24.26
C LEU A 428 -5.99 3.29 -23.57
N LYS A 429 -6.20 2.12 -22.94
CA LYS A 429 -5.12 1.40 -22.26
C LYS A 429 -4.15 0.78 -23.28
N ASP A 430 -2.87 0.79 -22.94
CA ASP A 430 -1.84 0.06 -23.69
C ASP A 430 -2.09 -1.46 -23.59
N ASN A 431 -1.72 -2.19 -24.65
CA ASN A 431 -1.87 -3.65 -24.73
C ASN A 431 -0.80 -4.40 -23.93
#